data_AF-A0A7C2R454-F1
#
_entry.id   AF-A0A7C2R454-F1
#
_cell.length_a   1.000
_cell.length_b   1.000
_cell.length_c   1.000
_cell.angle_alpha   90.00
_cell.angle_beta   90.00
_cell.angle_gamma   90.00
#
_symmetry.space_group_name_H-M   'P 1'
#
loop_
_entity.id
_entity.type
_entity.pdbx_description
1 polymer ?
#
loop_
_entity_poly.entity_id
_entity_poly.type
_entity_poly.pdbx_seq_one_letter_code
_entity_poly.pdbx_strand_id
1 'polypeptide(L)'
;MAKLDGFIADFASFVWGLPLLILLTGGGLYLLIYSKFLPYRYLRHSIEVLRGKYDNPDDPGEINHFKALSTALASTIGMGNIAGVAVAIAIGGPGAMFWLWVSAVIGMATKFFTNTLAV
;
A
#
# COMPACT_ATOMS: atom_id res chain seq x y z
N MET A 1 18.31 3.43 32.91
CA MET A 1 17.19 3.85 32.04
C MET A 1 17.73 4.60 30.82
N ALA A 2 18.41 5.74 30.96
CA ALA A 2 18.92 6.52 29.81
C ALA A 2 19.72 5.76 28.72
N LYS A 3 20.57 4.78 29.07
CA LYS A 3 21.29 3.95 28.07
C LYS A 3 20.39 2.97 27.32
N LEU A 4 19.34 2.47 27.97
CA LEU A 4 18.36 1.56 27.36
C LEU A 4 17.43 2.34 26.43
N ASP A 5 16.98 3.52 26.88
CA ASP A 5 16.14 4.41 26.09
C ASP A 5 16.87 4.88 24.82
N GLY A 6 18.16 5.23 24.94
CA GLY A 6 19.03 5.57 23.80
C GLY A 6 19.20 4.40 22.82
N PHE A 7 19.48 3.19 23.33
CA PHE A 7 19.61 2.01 22.48
C PHE A 7 18.30 1.69 21.73
N ILE A 8 17.15 1.79 22.39
CA ILE A 8 15.84 1.58 21.76
C ILE A 8 15.57 2.62 20.68
N ALA A 9 15.88 3.89 20.94
CA ALA A 9 15.70 4.98 19.97
C ALA A 9 16.60 4.80 18.73
N ASP A 10 17.86 4.42 18.92
CA ASP A 10 18.80 4.17 17.83
C ASP A 10 18.36 2.97 16.98
N PHE A 11 17.94 1.88 17.63
CA PHE A 11 17.43 0.69 16.93
C PHE A 11 16.15 1.01 16.16
N ALA A 12 15.21 1.75 16.76
CA ALA A 12 13.99 2.18 16.09
C ALA A 12 14.32 3.06 14.87
N SER A 13 15.22 4.04 15.03
CA SER A 13 15.64 4.93 13.93
C SER A 13 16.32 4.15 12.79
N PHE A 14 17.09 3.11 13.13
CA PHE A 14 17.68 2.23 12.15
C PHE A 14 16.64 1.41 11.38
N VAL A 15 15.68 0.79 12.07
CA VAL A 15 14.65 -0.05 11.45
C VAL A 15 13.67 0.78 10.62
N TRP A 16 13.17 1.89 11.14
CA TRP A 16 12.17 2.76 10.49
C TRP A 16 12.77 3.74 9.48
N GLY A 17 14.11 3.82 9.40
CA GLY A 17 14.82 4.72 8.51
C GLY A 17 14.99 4.18 7.09
N LEU A 18 16.19 4.38 6.53
CA LEU A 18 16.52 4.00 5.16
C LEU A 18 16.33 2.50 4.83
N PRO A 19 16.64 1.53 5.72
CA PRO A 19 16.48 0.11 5.42
C PRO A 19 15.05 -0.27 5.02
N LEU A 20 14.05 0.19 5.79
CA LEU A 20 12.64 -0.10 5.49
C LEU A 20 12.19 0.59 4.20
N LEU A 21 12.63 1.83 3.97
CA LEU A 21 12.30 2.56 2.74
C LEU A 21 12.83 1.84 1.50
N ILE A 22 14.09 1.40 1.54
CA ILE A 22 14.72 0.64 0.45
C ILE A 22 14.01 -0.69 0.25
N LEU A 23 13.67 -1.40 1.32
CA LEU A 23 12.97 -2.68 1.24
C LEU A 23 11.57 -2.53 0.63
N LEU A 24 10.76 -1.55 1.07
CA LEU A 24 9.41 -1.34 0.55
C LEU A 24 9.45 -0.86 -0.91
N THR A 25 10.25 0.16 -1.18
CA THR A 25 10.30 0.79 -2.51
C THR A 25 11.01 -0.11 -3.52
N GLY A 26 12.13 -0.72 -3.11
CA GLY A 26 12.89 -1.66 -3.94
C GLY A 26 12.14 -2.98 -4.15
N GLY A 27 11.51 -3.53 -3.11
CA GLY A 27 10.68 -4.74 -3.21
C GLY A 27 9.46 -4.52 -4.10
N GLY A 28 8.76 -3.38 -3.94
CA GLY A 28 7.65 -3.02 -4.82
C GLY A 28 8.10 -2.81 -6.26
N LEU A 29 9.25 -2.15 -6.49
CA LEU A 29 9.78 -1.93 -7.83
C LEU A 29 10.21 -3.25 -8.49
N TYR A 30 10.81 -4.16 -7.71
CA TYR A 30 11.14 -5.51 -8.16
C TYR A 30 9.88 -6.28 -8.60
N LEU A 31 8.84 -6.30 -7.78
CA LEU A 31 7.57 -6.95 -8.11
C LEU A 31 6.88 -6.29 -9.31
N LEU A 32 6.98 -4.96 -9.43
CA LEU A 32 6.43 -4.20 -10.54
C LEU A 32 7.08 -4.59 -11.88
N ILE A 33 8.40 -4.68 -11.91
CA ILE A 33 9.16 -5.08 -13.11
C ILE A 33 8.95 -6.56 -13.41
N TYR A 34 9.05 -7.42 -12.39
CA TYR A 34 8.85 -8.88 -12.53
C TYR A 34 7.47 -9.21 -13.09
N SER A 35 6.43 -8.51 -12.61
CA SER A 35 5.05 -8.68 -13.09
C SER A 35 4.78 -8.05 -14.45
N LYS A 36 5.75 -7.33 -15.06
CA LYS A 36 5.57 -6.59 -16.33
C LYS A 36 4.39 -5.60 -16.26
N PHE A 37 4.24 -4.90 -15.14
CA PHE A 37 3.14 -3.94 -14.88
C PHE A 37 1.75 -4.58 -14.91
N LEU A 38 1.63 -5.85 -14.50
CA LEU A 38 0.36 -6.59 -14.46
C LEU A 38 -0.78 -5.85 -13.75
N PRO A 39 -0.59 -5.29 -12.53
CA PRO A 39 -1.66 -4.63 -11.79
C PRO A 39 -2.31 -3.48 -12.56
N TYR A 40 -1.52 -2.77 -13.37
CA TYR A 40 -1.99 -1.64 -14.18
C TYR A 40 -2.74 -2.08 -15.43
N ARG A 41 -2.31 -3.20 -16.05
CA ARG A 41 -2.97 -3.75 -17.23
C ARG A 41 -4.36 -4.29 -16.88
N TYR A 42 -4.52 -4.88 -15.70
CA TYR A 42 -5.79 -5.45 -15.25
C TYR A 42 -6.74 -4.44 -14.59
N LEU A 43 -6.41 -3.16 -14.49
CA LEU A 43 -7.30 -2.15 -13.89
C LEU A 43 -8.70 -2.14 -14.50
N ARG A 44 -8.82 -2.32 -15.82
CA ARG A 44 -10.14 -2.42 -16.49
C ARG A 44 -10.92 -3.64 -16.02
N HIS A 45 -10.26 -4.79 -15.95
CA HIS A 45 -10.86 -6.03 -15.47
C HIS A 45 -11.28 -5.91 -14.01
N SER A 46 -10.46 -5.30 -13.15
CA SER A 46 -10.81 -5.03 -11.75
C SER A 46 -12.10 -4.20 -11.61
N ILE A 47 -12.30 -3.19 -12.47
CA ILE A 47 -13.55 -2.41 -12.48
C ILE A 47 -14.75 -3.27 -12.90
N GLU A 48 -14.58 -4.17 -13.86
CA GLU A 48 -15.66 -5.10 -14.26
C GLU A 48 -16.02 -6.08 -13.14
N VAL A 49 -15.02 -6.57 -12.39
CA VAL A 49 -15.22 -7.41 -11.19
C VAL A 49 -16.00 -6.63 -10.13
N LEU A 50 -15.62 -5.38 -9.83
CA LEU A 50 -16.32 -4.55 -8.85
C LEU A 50 -17.75 -4.18 -9.25
N ARG A 51 -18.06 -4.17 -10.55
CA ARG A 51 -19.41 -3.94 -11.08
C ARG A 51 -20.32 -5.17 -10.97
N GLY A 52 -19.81 -6.28 -10.46
CA GLY A 52 -20.57 -7.52 -10.29
C GLY A 52 -20.80 -8.30 -11.58
N LYS A 53 -20.09 -7.97 -12.67
CA LYS A 53 -20.17 -8.73 -13.94
C LYS A 53 -19.67 -10.17 -13.78
N TYR A 54 -18.88 -10.42 -12.73
CA TYR A 54 -18.30 -11.71 -12.37
C TYR A 54 -18.76 -12.19 -10.97
N ASP A 55 -19.75 -11.54 -10.35
CA ASP A 55 -20.32 -12.01 -9.08
C ASP A 55 -21.20 -13.23 -9.36
N ASN A 56 -20.88 -14.40 -8.80
CA ASN A 56 -21.72 -15.59 -8.86
C ASN A 56 -22.24 -15.94 -7.44
N PRO A 57 -23.55 -16.15 -7.24
CA PRO A 57 -24.13 -16.50 -5.93
C PRO A 57 -23.59 -17.79 -5.31
N ASP A 58 -23.05 -18.69 -6.12
CA ASP A 58 -22.50 -19.99 -5.68
C ASP A 58 -21.00 -19.92 -5.33
N ASP A 59 -20.34 -18.77 -5.52
CA ASP A 59 -18.93 -18.62 -5.21
C ASP A 59 -18.69 -18.54 -3.68
N PRO A 60 -17.61 -19.16 -3.16
CA PRO A 60 -17.29 -19.10 -1.75
C PRO A 60 -16.90 -17.67 -1.33
N GLY A 61 -17.75 -17.03 -0.52
CA GLY A 61 -17.49 -15.72 0.06
C GLY A 61 -18.70 -15.12 0.77
N GLU A 62 -18.51 -14.50 1.93
CA GLU A 62 -19.62 -13.91 2.72
C GLU A 62 -20.08 -12.54 2.19
N ILE A 63 -19.24 -11.88 1.40
CA ILE A 63 -19.47 -10.53 0.87
C ILE A 63 -19.08 -10.44 -0.60
N ASN A 64 -19.82 -9.64 -1.37
CA ASN A 64 -19.48 -9.39 -2.77
C ASN A 64 -18.17 -8.58 -2.92
N HIS A 65 -17.60 -8.58 -4.13
CA HIS A 65 -16.32 -7.94 -4.40
C HIS A 65 -16.31 -6.43 -4.06
N PHE A 66 -17.43 -5.73 -4.30
CA PHE A 66 -17.55 -4.32 -3.96
C PHE A 66 -17.50 -4.05 -2.46
N LYS A 67 -18.21 -4.86 -1.65
CA LYS A 67 -18.18 -4.76 -0.19
C LYS A 67 -16.80 -5.09 0.36
N ALA A 68 -16.13 -6.11 -0.18
CA ALA A 68 -14.76 -6.45 0.21
C ALA A 68 -13.79 -5.27 -0.02
N LEU A 69 -13.84 -4.63 -1.20
CA LEU A 69 -13.05 -3.44 -1.48
C LEU A 69 -13.41 -2.28 -0.54
N SER A 70 -14.70 -2.05 -0.31
CA SER A 70 -15.17 -0.96 0.55
C SER A 70 -14.66 -1.12 1.99
N THR A 71 -14.68 -2.33 2.54
CA THR A 71 -14.12 -2.65 3.87
C THR A 71 -12.61 -2.39 3.90
N ALA A 72 -11.87 -2.83 2.88
CA ALA A 72 -10.43 -2.60 2.81
C ALA A 72 -10.08 -1.10 2.68
N LEU A 73 -10.85 -0.33 1.91
CA LEU A 73 -10.69 1.12 1.79
C LEU A 73 -11.02 1.84 3.10
N ALA A 74 -12.10 1.46 3.77
CA ALA A 74 -12.46 2.01 5.08
C ALA A 74 -11.38 1.77 6.14
N SER A 75 -10.70 0.62 6.10
CA SER A 75 -9.59 0.31 7.01
C SER A 75 -8.31 1.09 6.70
N THR A 76 -8.15 1.61 5.49
CA THR A 76 -6.89 2.24 5.05
C THR A 76 -6.99 3.75 4.88
N ILE A 77 -8.18 4.30 4.69
CA ILE A 77 -8.43 5.75 4.58
C ILE A 77 -8.93 6.26 5.93
N GLY A 78 -8.14 7.09 6.59
CA GLY A 78 -8.52 7.72 7.85
C GLY A 78 -7.81 9.05 8.10
N MET A 79 -8.10 9.67 9.25
CA MET A 79 -7.48 10.93 9.68
C MET A 79 -5.95 10.86 9.66
N GLY A 80 -5.38 9.69 10.01
CA GLY A 80 -3.94 9.45 10.00
C GLY A 80 -3.29 9.67 8.63
N ASN A 81 -3.96 9.31 7.53
CA ASN A 81 -3.42 9.53 6.18
C ASN A 81 -3.45 11.02 5.81
N ILE A 82 -4.52 11.73 6.19
CA ILE A 82 -4.67 13.16 5.90
C ILE A 82 -3.61 13.96 6.68
N ALA A 83 -3.49 13.71 7.99
CA ALA A 83 -2.48 14.33 8.83
C ALA A 83 -1.06 13.95 8.40
N GLY A 84 -0.83 12.68 8.04
CA GLY A 84 0.46 12.19 7.57
C GLY A 84 0.93 12.89 6.28
N VAL A 85 0.03 13.08 5.31
CA VAL A 85 0.34 13.84 4.08
C VAL A 85 0.63 15.31 4.40
N ALA A 86 -0.15 15.93 5.30
CA ALA A 86 0.10 17.32 5.73
C ALA A 86 1.48 17.47 6.38
N VAL A 87 1.87 16.56 7.28
CA VAL A 87 3.19 16.53 7.91
C VAL A 87 4.30 16.30 6.89
N ALA A 88 4.10 15.37 5.95
CA ALA A 88 5.08 15.09 4.90
C ALA A 88 5.34 16.32 4.01
N ILE A 89 4.31 17.09 3.66
CA ILE A 89 4.45 18.33 2.88
C ILE A 89 5.06 19.44 3.73
N ALA A 90 4.65 19.57 5.00
CA ALA A 90 5.18 20.60 5.90
C ALA A 90 6.69 20.44 6.14
N ILE A 91 7.18 19.20 6.29
CA ILE A 91 8.59 18.90 6.55
C ILE A 91 9.40 18.77 5.24
N GLY A 92 8.86 18.07 4.24
CA GLY A 92 9.55 17.76 2.99
C GLY A 92 9.37 18.78 1.86
N GLY A 93 8.53 19.79 2.08
CA GLY A 93 8.16 20.78 1.07
C GLY A 93 7.21 20.25 -0.01
N PRO A 94 6.88 21.07 -1.03
CA PRO A 94 5.89 20.71 -2.06
C PRO A 94 6.31 19.49 -2.92
N GLY A 95 7.61 19.19 -3.00
CA GLY A 95 8.14 18.03 -3.71
C GLY A 95 7.75 16.68 -3.09
N ALA A 96 7.33 16.65 -1.82
CA ALA A 96 6.91 15.43 -1.15
C ALA A 96 5.69 14.76 -1.83
N MET A 97 4.79 15.55 -2.43
CA MET A 97 3.60 15.02 -3.08
C MET A 97 3.93 14.16 -4.31
N PHE A 98 4.95 14.56 -5.09
CA PHE A 98 5.44 13.76 -6.20
C PHE A 98 5.89 12.37 -5.74
N TRP A 99 6.67 12.31 -4.65
CA TRP A 99 7.16 11.05 -4.09
C TRP A 99 6.05 10.20 -3.45
N LEU A 100 5.00 10.83 -2.90
CA LEU A 100 3.81 10.11 -2.44
C LEU A 100 3.10 9.41 -3.60
N TRP A 101 2.97 10.04 -4.76
CA TRP A 101 2.39 9.38 -5.94
C TRP A 101 3.28 8.27 -6.49
N VAL A 102 4.60 8.50 -6.58
CA VAL A 102 5.54 7.47 -7.04
C VAL A 102 5.52 6.25 -6.13
N SER A 103 5.53 6.46 -4.80
CA SER A 103 5.44 5.36 -3.83
C SER A 103 4.09 4.66 -3.86
N ALA A 104 2.98 5.37 -4.10
CA ALA A 104 1.66 4.77 -4.28
C ALA A 104 1.57 3.90 -5.54
N VAL A 105 2.19 4.35 -6.64
CA VAL A 105 2.35 3.53 -7.85
C VAL A 105 3.11 2.27 -7.48
N ILE A 106 4.35 2.37 -7.02
CA ILE A 106 5.18 1.21 -6.68
C ILE A 106 4.47 0.26 -5.68
N GLY A 107 3.83 0.82 -4.65
CA GLY A 107 3.13 0.07 -3.60
C GLY A 107 1.89 -0.69 -4.09
N MET A 108 1.26 -0.27 -5.20
CA MET A 108 0.15 -1.00 -5.81
C MET A 108 0.58 -2.41 -6.24
N ALA A 109 1.80 -2.56 -6.76
CA ALA A 109 2.34 -3.88 -7.12
C ALA A 109 2.49 -4.77 -5.88
N THR A 110 3.06 -4.25 -4.79
CA THR A 110 3.19 -4.97 -3.54
C THR A 110 1.82 -5.42 -3.01
N LYS A 111 0.84 -4.50 -2.97
CA LYS A 111 -0.53 -4.82 -2.51
C LYS A 111 -1.23 -5.85 -3.37
N PHE A 112 -1.04 -5.80 -4.69
CA PHE A 112 -1.60 -6.80 -5.61
C PHE A 112 -1.11 -8.21 -5.23
N PHE A 113 0.21 -8.39 -5.12
CA PHE A 113 0.78 -9.69 -4.75
C PHE A 113 0.38 -10.12 -3.34
N THR A 114 0.43 -9.23 -2.34
CA THR A 114 0.01 -9.58 -0.97
C THR A 114 -1.42 -10.09 -0.93
N ASN A 115 -2.35 -9.48 -1.66
CA ASN A 115 -3.74 -9.94 -1.69
C ASN A 115 -3.92 -11.23 -2.50
N THR A 116 -3.12 -11.46 -3.55
CA THR A 116 -3.12 -12.74 -4.27
C THR A 116 -2.57 -13.89 -3.44
N LEU A 117 -1.58 -13.62 -2.58
CA LEU A 117 -1.01 -14.61 -1.65
C LEU A 117 -1.84 -14.81 -0.37
N ALA A 118 -2.82 -13.95 -0.10
CA ALA A 118 -3.67 -14.03 1.09
C ALA A 118 -4.78 -15.09 1.00
N VAL A 119 -4.77 -15.90 -0.07
CA VAL A 119 -5.63 -17.08 -0.29
C VAL A 119 -5.09 -18.29 0.45
#